data_AF-A0A352DSI5-F1
#
_entry.id   AF-A0A352DSI5-F1
#
_cell.length_a   1.000
_cell.length_b   1.000
_cell.length_c   1.000
_cell.angle_alpha   90.00
_cell.angle_beta   90.00
_cell.angle_gamma   90.00
#
_symmetry.space_group_name_H-M   'P 1'
#
loop_
_entity.id
_entity.type
_entity.pdbx_description
1 polymer ?
#
loop_
_entity_poly.entity_id
_entity_poly.type
_entity_poly.pdbx_seq_one_letter_code
_entity_poly.pdbx_strand_id
1 'polypeptide(L)'
;MSDSVPFSRRTALAAAAGTAATIAASESNAADGPVATKGLIKQSLVYWCFNMMGDKWDIERMCSVARELGCGSIELAEPALWPTLQK
;
A
#
# COMPACT_ATOMS: atom_id res chain seq x y z
N MET A 1 -18.30 -43.46 -13.58
CA MET A 1 -18.47 -42.12 -12.95
C MET A 1 -17.15 -41.83 -12.28
N SER A 2 -16.27 -41.10 -12.97
CA SER A 2 -14.93 -40.80 -12.46
C SER A 2 -15.01 -39.47 -11.73
N ASP A 3 -14.91 -39.49 -10.41
CA ASP A 3 -14.94 -38.29 -9.58
C ASP A 3 -13.65 -37.49 -9.79
N SER A 4 -13.77 -36.36 -10.47
CA SER A 4 -12.71 -35.37 -10.58
C SER A 4 -12.58 -34.64 -9.24
N VAL A 5 -11.51 -34.92 -8.50
CA VAL A 5 -11.18 -34.20 -7.27
C VAL A 5 -11.00 -32.71 -7.61
N PRO A 6 -11.79 -31.79 -7.04
CA PRO A 6 -11.71 -30.38 -7.37
C PRO A 6 -10.40 -29.81 -6.82
N PHE A 7 -9.63 -29.16 -7.69
CA PHE A 7 -8.38 -28.48 -7.32
C PHE A 7 -8.71 -27.33 -6.35
N SER A 8 -8.43 -27.54 -5.06
CA SER A 8 -8.67 -26.57 -3.99
C SER A 8 -7.37 -25.91 -3.55
N ARG A 9 -7.43 -24.63 -3.14
CA ARG A 9 -6.29 -23.89 -2.58
C ARG A 9 -5.63 -24.65 -1.42
N ARG A 10 -6.42 -25.40 -0.64
CA ARG A 10 -5.94 -26.24 0.47
C ARG A 10 -5.11 -27.43 -0.04
N THR A 11 -5.48 -28.00 -1.19
CA THR A 11 -4.75 -29.08 -1.85
C THR A 11 -3.42 -28.58 -2.43
N ALA A 12 -3.39 -27.35 -2.93
CA ALA A 12 -2.16 -26.72 -3.43
C ALA A 12 -1.13 -26.44 -2.31
N LEU A 13 -1.58 -26.02 -1.11
CA LEU A 13 -0.67 -25.84 0.03
C LEU A 13 -0.11 -27.18 0.57
N ALA A 14 -0.90 -28.25 0.56
CA ALA A 14 -0.43 -29.57 1.01
C ALA A 14 0.67 -30.15 0.12
N ALA A 15 0.72 -29.77 -1.17
CA ALA A 15 1.77 -30.17 -2.10
C ALA A 15 3.11 -29.42 -1.89
N ALA A 16 3.14 -28.37 -1.07
CA ALA A 16 4.34 -27.58 -0.80
C ALA A 16 5.25 -28.18 0.30
N ALA A 17 4.89 -29.32 0.91
CA ALA A 17 5.69 -29.97 1.94
C ALA A 17 6.96 -30.68 1.40
N GLY A 18 7.18 -30.70 0.08
CA GLY A 18 8.24 -31.49 -0.57
C GLY A 18 9.37 -30.71 -1.25
N THR A 19 9.30 -29.37 -1.33
CA THR A 19 10.38 -28.55 -1.88
C THR A 19 10.55 -27.36 -0.97
N ALA A 20 11.73 -27.26 -0.34
CA ALA A 20 12.20 -26.05 0.33
C ALA A 20 12.38 -24.95 -0.72
N ALA A 21 11.27 -24.40 -1.19
CA ALA A 21 11.24 -23.18 -1.95
C ALA A 21 11.64 -22.09 -0.97
N THR A 22 12.89 -21.64 -1.11
CA THR A 22 13.34 -20.36 -0.59
C THR A 22 12.33 -19.32 -1.04
N ILE A 23 11.40 -18.94 -0.16
CA ILE A 23 10.65 -17.71 -0.31
C ILE A 23 11.71 -16.65 -0.12
N ALA A 24 12.33 -16.24 -1.22
CA ALA A 24 13.06 -14.99 -1.26
C ALA A 24 12.05 -13.95 -0.79
N ALA A 25 12.30 -13.39 0.39
CA ALA A 25 11.58 -12.23 0.85
C ALA A 25 11.61 -11.25 -0.32
N SER A 26 10.43 -10.93 -0.86
CA SER A 26 10.31 -9.89 -1.86
C SER A 26 10.58 -8.59 -1.11
N GLU A 27 11.86 -8.27 -0.94
CA GLU A 27 12.28 -6.95 -0.49
C GLU A 27 11.75 -5.98 -1.55
N SER A 28 10.83 -5.10 -1.12
CA SER A 28 10.39 -3.98 -1.94
C SER A 28 11.64 -3.21 -2.35
N ASN A 29 12.11 -3.45 -3.56
CA ASN A 29 13.11 -2.60 -4.18
C ASN A 29 12.41 -1.26 -4.38
N ALA A 30 12.70 -0.28 -3.52
CA ALA A 30 12.61 1.10 -3.94
C ALA A 30 13.49 1.18 -5.18
N ALA A 31 12.88 1.28 -6.36
CA ALA A 31 13.64 1.30 -7.59
C ALA A 31 14.57 2.52 -7.54
N ASP A 32 15.88 2.31 -7.56
CA ASP A 32 16.93 3.33 -7.73
C ASP A 32 16.92 3.95 -9.15
N GLY A 33 15.74 4.00 -9.77
CA GLY A 33 15.51 4.63 -11.06
C GLY A 33 15.45 6.16 -10.92
N PRO A 34 15.47 6.88 -12.05
CA PRO A 34 15.37 8.34 -12.05
C PRO A 34 14.08 8.81 -11.35
N VAL A 35 14.22 9.60 -10.28
CA VAL A 35 13.08 10.24 -9.61
C VAL A 35 12.67 11.50 -10.38
N ALA A 36 11.37 11.70 -10.57
CA ALA A 36 10.85 12.92 -11.18
C ALA A 36 11.01 14.12 -10.22
N THR A 37 12.03 14.97 -10.45
CA THR A 37 12.36 16.12 -9.58
C THR A 37 11.91 17.48 -10.10
N LYS A 38 11.40 17.55 -11.35
CA LYS A 38 11.03 18.82 -12.01
C LYS A 38 9.78 19.51 -11.45
N GLY A 39 9.09 18.92 -10.47
CA GLY A 39 7.83 19.45 -9.92
C GLY A 39 6.65 19.45 -10.90
N LEU A 40 6.76 18.73 -12.03
CA LEU A 40 5.71 18.67 -13.06
C LEU A 40 4.58 17.69 -12.70
N ILE A 41 4.80 16.83 -11.71
CA ILE A 41 3.81 15.84 -11.25
C ILE A 41 3.34 16.26 -9.86
N LYS A 42 2.03 16.49 -9.73
CA LYS A 42 1.40 16.80 -8.44
C LYS A 42 0.91 15.52 -7.79
N GLN A 43 1.76 14.95 -6.94
CA GLN A 43 1.44 13.75 -6.18
C GLN A 43 0.55 14.07 -4.98
N SER A 44 -0.29 13.11 -4.61
CA SER A 44 -1.20 13.19 -3.47
C SER A 44 -1.23 11.86 -2.70
N LEU A 45 -1.60 11.94 -1.42
CA LEU A 45 -1.88 10.76 -0.59
C LEU A 45 -3.39 10.56 -0.47
N VAL A 46 -3.86 9.35 -0.27
CA VAL A 46 -5.30 9.07 -0.05
C VAL A 46 -5.56 8.72 1.41
N TYR A 47 -6.45 9.47 2.07
CA TYR A 47 -6.72 9.34 3.51
C TYR A 47 -7.21 7.93 3.90
N TRP A 48 -8.23 7.44 3.18
CA TRP A 48 -8.90 6.18 3.52
C TRP A 48 -7.94 4.98 3.63
N CYS A 49 -6.95 4.90 2.74
CA CYS A 49 -6.00 3.78 2.72
C CYS A 49 -5.13 3.74 3.98
N PHE A 50 -4.71 4.89 4.50
CA PHE A 50 -3.80 4.95 5.63
C PHE A 50 -4.53 5.07 6.98
N ASN A 51 -5.76 5.57 7.00
CA ASN A 51 -6.54 5.66 8.24
C ASN A 51 -7.25 4.34 8.58
N MET A 52 -7.61 3.51 7.59
CA MET A 52 -8.30 2.22 7.82
C MET A 52 -7.36 1.01 7.89
N MET A 53 -6.24 1.05 7.16
CA MET A 53 -5.33 -0.09 7.03
C MET A 53 -4.03 0.13 7.82
N GLY A 54 -3.34 -0.96 8.13
CA GLY A 54 -2.03 -0.91 8.79
C GLY A 54 -2.08 -0.19 10.14
N ASP A 55 -1.19 0.78 10.32
CA ASP A 55 -1.01 1.54 11.57
C ASP A 55 -2.12 2.57 11.82
N LYS A 56 -3.08 2.73 10.90
CA LYS A 56 -4.25 3.62 11.04
C LYS A 56 -3.87 5.05 11.39
N TRP A 57 -3.15 5.69 10.48
CA TRP A 57 -2.67 7.06 10.67
C TRP A 57 -3.82 8.05 10.77
N ASP A 58 -3.66 9.03 11.66
CA ASP A 58 -4.55 10.19 11.72
C ASP A 58 -4.18 11.24 10.66
N ILE A 59 -5.05 12.23 10.51
CA ILE A 59 -4.88 13.26 9.49
C ILE A 59 -3.64 14.13 9.71
N GLU A 60 -3.26 14.41 10.97
CA GLU A 60 -2.11 15.25 11.30
C GLU A 60 -0.79 14.55 10.92
N ARG A 61 -0.69 13.25 11.25
CA ARG A 61 0.44 12.42 10.83
C ARG A 61 0.54 12.38 9.31
N MET A 62 -0.58 12.19 8.62
CA MET A 62 -0.62 12.18 7.16
C MET A 62 -0.18 13.52 6.55
N CYS A 63 -0.60 14.66 7.10
CA CYS A 63 -0.15 15.98 6.67
C CYS A 63 1.37 16.15 6.83
N SER A 64 1.95 15.68 7.94
CA SER A 64 3.41 15.71 8.15
C SER A 64 4.14 14.90 7.08
N VAL A 65 3.70 13.66 6.86
CA VAL A 65 4.32 12.77 5.87
C VAL A 65 4.14 13.29 4.45
N ALA A 66 2.97 13.84 4.10
CA ALA A 66 2.73 14.46 2.79
C ALA A 66 3.73 15.58 2.52
N ARG A 67 4.01 16.44 3.51
CA ARG A 67 5.02 17.49 3.40
C ARG A 67 6.43 16.94 3.21
N GLU A 68 6.81 15.91 3.96
CA GLU A 68 8.12 15.25 3.84
C GLU A 68 8.31 14.64 2.43
N LEU A 69 7.25 14.10 1.83
CA LEU A 69 7.25 13.51 0.50
C LEU A 69 7.08 14.53 -0.65
N GLY A 70 6.80 15.80 -0.33
CA GLY A 70 6.49 16.81 -1.35
C GLY A 70 5.12 16.64 -2.02
N CYS A 71 4.20 15.91 -1.39
CA CYS A 71 2.81 15.78 -1.84
C CYS A 71 2.01 17.03 -1.46
N GLY A 72 1.20 17.52 -2.40
CA GLY A 72 0.45 18.77 -2.25
C GLY A 72 -0.98 18.61 -1.73
N SER A 73 -1.50 17.39 -1.64
CA SER A 73 -2.88 17.13 -1.21
C SER A 73 -3.05 15.77 -0.53
N ILE A 74 -4.09 15.68 0.28
CA ILE A 74 -4.63 14.45 0.84
C ILE A 74 -6.06 14.27 0.31
N GLU A 75 -6.26 13.23 -0.48
CA GLU A 75 -7.51 12.89 -1.16
C GLU A 75 -8.43 12.03 -0.27
N LEU A 76 -9.74 12.09 -0.53
CA LEU A 76 -10.76 11.31 0.18
C LEU A 76 -10.78 11.51 1.70
N ALA A 77 -10.27 12.64 2.19
CA ALA A 77 -10.46 13.05 3.58
C ALA A 77 -11.91 13.49 3.81
N GLU A 78 -12.50 13.08 4.93
CA GLU A 78 -13.85 13.48 5.30
C GLU A 78 -13.95 15.00 5.51
N PRO A 79 -15.10 15.63 5.22
CA PRO A 79 -15.27 17.09 5.37
C PRO A 79 -14.92 17.63 6.76
N ALA A 80 -15.13 16.85 7.81
CA ALA A 80 -14.77 17.21 9.19
C ALA A 80 -13.26 17.44 9.38
N LEU A 81 -12.42 16.89 8.50
CA LEU A 81 -10.96 16.96 8.57
C LEU A 81 -10.38 18.11 7.72
N TRP A 82 -11.18 18.73 6.85
CA TRP A 82 -10.71 19.81 5.98
C TRP A 82 -10.12 21.02 6.72
N PRO A 83 -10.61 21.42 7.92
CA PRO A 83 -9.94 22.47 8.70
C PRO A 83 -8.47 22.16 9.00
N THR A 84 -8.09 20.89 9.12
CA THR A 84 -6.69 20.49 9.31
C THR A 84 -5.87 20.58 8.03
N LEU A 85 -6.48 20.28 6.88
CA LEU A 85 -5.82 20.36 5.57
C LEU A 85 -5.53 21.81 5.11
N GLN A 86 -6.22 22.79 5.69
CA GLN A 86 -6.11 24.20 5.34
C GLN A 86 -5.04 24.96 6.15
N LYS A 87 -4.44 24.32 7.16
CA LYS A 87 -3.38 24.89 8.00
C LYS A 87 -2.06 24.97 7.24
#